data_AF-A0A963Z3A3-F1
#
_entry.id   AF-A0A963Z3A3-F1
#
_cell.length_a   1.000
_cell.length_b   1.000
_cell.length_c   1.000
_cell.angle_alpha   90.00
_cell.angle_beta   90.00
_cell.angle_gamma   90.00
#
_symmetry.space_group_name_H-M   'P 1'
#
loop_
_entity.id
_entity.type
_entity.pdbx_description
1 polymer ?
#
loop_
_entity_poly.entity_id
_entity_poly.type
_entity_poly.pdbx_seq_one_letter_code
_entity_poly.pdbx_strand_id
1 'polypeptide(L)'
;MASETRNKFLTATRVLASGTGTLKVRLRLALVPDLLVLRQHEMPWPDLWDRFVTLREEVAPQGRRDVALEQWWDFELGRIAQEIVDLFDEITRRHST
;
A
#
# COMPACT_ATOMS: atom_id res chain seq x y z
N MET A 1 9.15 -12.29 -10.48
CA MET A 1 9.21 -10.81 -10.40
C MET A 1 7.81 -10.22 -10.24
N ALA A 2 6.92 -10.31 -11.24
CA ALA A 2 5.48 -10.00 -11.12
C ALA A 2 4.80 -10.57 -9.83
N SER A 3 5.10 -11.83 -9.51
CA SER A 3 4.54 -12.49 -8.31
C SER A 3 4.92 -11.82 -6.98
N GLU A 4 6.05 -11.11 -6.89
CA GLU A 4 6.53 -10.55 -5.63
C GLU A 4 5.77 -9.28 -5.24
N THR A 5 5.60 -8.35 -6.18
CA THR A 5 4.74 -7.16 -6.03
C THR A 5 3.32 -7.54 -5.66
N ARG A 6 2.75 -8.52 -6.38
CA ARG A 6 1.40 -9.03 -6.08
C ARG A 6 1.31 -9.59 -4.66
N ASN A 7 2.32 -10.33 -4.20
CA ASN A 7 2.35 -10.89 -2.85
C ASN A 7 2.47 -9.82 -1.76
N LYS A 8 3.24 -8.76 -2.01
CA LYS A 8 3.37 -7.61 -1.10
C LYS A 8 2.03 -6.89 -0.93
N PHE A 9 1.35 -6.58 -2.04
CA PHE A 9 0.02 -5.98 -2.00
C PHE A 9 -1.05 -6.92 -1.41
N LEU A 10 -1.02 -8.22 -1.72
CA LEU A 10 -1.91 -9.21 -1.12
C LEU A 10 -1.75 -9.29 0.40
N THR A 11 -0.52 -9.20 0.89
CA THR A 11 -0.25 -9.18 2.33
C THR A 11 -0.83 -7.93 2.98
N ALA A 12 -0.61 -6.77 2.37
CA ALA A 12 -1.16 -5.49 2.84
C ALA A 12 -2.69 -5.51 2.89
N THR A 13 -3.37 -5.99 1.82
CA THR A 13 -4.84 -6.07 1.78
C THR A 13 -5.39 -7.06 2.81
N ARG A 14 -4.73 -8.21 3.04
CA ARG A 14 -5.11 -9.15 4.10
C ARG A 14 -5.02 -8.55 5.49
N VAL A 15 -3.96 -7.78 5.78
CA VAL A 15 -3.82 -7.08 7.05
C VAL A 15 -4.94 -6.06 7.25
N LEU A 16 -5.25 -5.28 6.21
CA LEU A 16 -6.38 -4.34 6.22
C LEU A 16 -7.72 -5.06 6.45
N ALA A 17 -7.91 -6.25 5.90
CA ALA A 17 -9.14 -7.04 6.04
C ALA A 17 -9.26 -7.81 7.37
N SER A 18 -8.17 -7.97 8.14
CA SER A 18 -8.09 -8.87 9.31
C SER A 18 -9.05 -8.59 10.48
N GLY A 19 -9.81 -7.49 10.45
CA GLY A 19 -10.74 -7.08 11.50
C GLY A 19 -10.11 -6.81 12.87
N THR A 20 -8.79 -6.92 13.00
CA THR A 20 -8.07 -6.81 14.27
C THR A 20 -7.53 -5.40 14.48
N GLY A 21 -7.90 -4.76 15.58
CA GLY A 21 -7.47 -3.40 15.91
C GLY A 21 -8.16 -2.31 15.09
N THR A 22 -7.74 -1.06 15.30
CA THR A 22 -8.27 0.09 14.54
C THR A 22 -7.74 0.08 13.10
N LEU A 23 -8.38 0.84 12.20
CA LEU A 23 -7.89 1.01 10.83
C LEU A 23 -6.46 1.57 10.81
N LYS A 24 -6.14 2.50 11.71
CA LYS A 24 -4.79 3.04 11.91
C LYS A 24 -3.77 1.95 12.23
N VAL A 25 -4.09 1.04 13.16
CA VAL A 25 -3.20 -0.10 13.51
C VAL A 25 -3.01 -0.99 12.29
N ARG A 26 -4.08 -1.32 11.56
CA ARG A 26 -3.99 -2.16 10.36
C ARG A 26 -3.18 -1.50 9.25
N LEU A 27 -3.33 -0.20 9.03
CA LEU A 27 -2.52 0.57 8.07
C LEU A 27 -1.03 0.56 8.45
N ARG A 28 -0.72 0.77 9.74
CA ARG A 28 0.66 0.71 10.23
C ARG A 28 1.30 -0.66 9.96
N LEU A 29 0.52 -1.73 10.13
CA LEU A 29 0.95 -3.10 9.85
C LEU A 29 0.99 -3.42 8.35
N ALA A 30 0.10 -2.85 7.54
CA ALA A 30 0.05 -3.06 6.09
C ALA A 30 1.18 -2.32 5.36
N LEU A 31 1.56 -1.14 5.87
CA LEU A 31 2.68 -0.31 5.41
C LEU A 31 4.03 -0.77 6.01
N VAL A 32 4.21 -2.09 6.15
CA VAL A 32 5.49 -2.72 6.53
C VAL A 32 6.60 -2.38 5.54
N PRO A 33 7.89 -2.54 5.92
CA PRO A 33 9.01 -2.19 5.06
C PRO A 33 8.90 -2.76 3.66
N ASP A 34 8.41 -3.99 3.53
CA ASP A 34 8.33 -4.71 2.26
C ASP A 34 7.48 -3.99 1.20
N LEU A 35 6.37 -3.34 1.60
CA LEU A 35 5.56 -2.57 0.65
C LEU A 35 6.25 -1.25 0.30
N LEU A 36 6.87 -0.58 1.27
CA LEU A 36 7.49 0.74 1.06
C LEU A 36 8.85 0.69 0.35
N VAL A 37 9.55 -0.44 0.40
CA VAL A 37 10.82 -0.68 -0.31
C VAL A 37 10.63 -1.27 -1.70
N LEU A 38 9.38 -1.38 -2.17
CA LEU A 38 9.07 -1.82 -3.54
C LEU A 38 9.89 -0.99 -4.53
N ARG A 39 10.54 -1.68 -5.48
CA ARG A 39 11.36 -1.07 -6.53
C ARG A 39 10.60 -1.06 -7.85
N GLN A 40 10.91 -0.09 -8.71
CA GLN A 40 10.21 0.09 -9.99
C GLN A 40 10.23 -1.15 -10.88
N HIS A 41 11.34 -1.89 -10.94
CA HIS A 41 11.42 -3.10 -11.76
C HIS A 41 10.53 -4.25 -11.27
N GLU A 42 10.01 -4.18 -10.04
CA GLU A 42 9.04 -5.14 -9.51
C GLU A 42 7.60 -4.79 -9.98
N MET A 43 7.34 -3.52 -10.30
CA MET A 43 6.07 -3.02 -10.83
C MET A 43 6.29 -2.38 -12.21
N PRO A 44 6.36 -3.19 -13.29
CA PRO A 44 6.77 -2.72 -14.62
C PRO A 44 5.71 -1.88 -15.35
N TRP A 45 4.67 -1.42 -14.65
CA TRP A 45 3.62 -0.57 -15.17
C TRP A 45 3.80 0.86 -14.65
N PRO A 46 4.24 1.80 -15.49
CA PRO A 46 4.59 3.16 -15.06
C PRO A 46 3.46 3.89 -14.32
N ASP A 47 2.22 3.73 -14.79
CA ASP A 47 1.05 4.38 -14.20
C ASP A 47 0.73 3.86 -12.79
N LEU A 48 0.91 2.56 -12.54
CA LEU A 48 0.75 1.99 -11.20
C LEU A 48 1.90 2.35 -10.29
N TRP A 49 3.11 2.44 -10.85
CA TRP A 49 4.28 2.87 -10.11
C TRP A 49 4.14 4.31 -9.64
N ASP A 50 3.69 5.22 -10.49
CA ASP A 50 3.49 6.62 -10.14
C ASP A 50 2.44 6.77 -9.03
N ARG A 51 1.31 6.04 -9.13
CA ARG A 51 0.30 5.99 -8.07
C ARG A 51 0.87 5.48 -6.74
N PHE A 52 1.64 4.39 -6.78
CA PHE A 52 2.29 3.85 -5.60
C PHE A 52 3.29 4.83 -4.99
N VAL A 53 4.09 5.55 -5.80
CA VAL A 53 5.02 6.56 -5.31
C VAL A 53 4.28 7.71 -4.64
N THR A 54 3.18 8.20 -5.22
CA THR A 54 2.34 9.23 -4.59
C THR A 54 1.80 8.75 -3.24
N LEU A 55 1.24 7.55 -3.18
CA LEU A 55 0.77 6.93 -1.94
C LEU A 55 1.90 6.82 -0.91
N ARG A 56 3.10 6.40 -1.34
CA ARG A 56 4.28 6.22 -0.49
C ARG A 56 4.75 7.54 0.13
N GLU A 57 4.85 8.59 -0.67
CA GLU A 57 5.26 9.92 -0.17
C GLU A 57 4.21 10.52 0.77
N GLU A 58 2.94 10.19 0.56
CA GLU A 58 1.86 10.58 1.46
C GLU A 58 1.95 9.87 2.82
N VAL A 59 2.12 8.54 2.83
CA VAL A 59 2.17 7.72 4.07
C VAL A 59 3.49 7.72 4.80
N ALA A 60 4.58 8.04 4.10
CA ALA A 60 5.92 8.02 4.65
C ALA A 60 6.76 9.09 3.95
N PRO A 61 6.45 10.38 4.14
CA PRO A 61 7.23 11.46 3.55
C PRO A 61 8.69 11.30 4.01
N GLN A 62 9.61 11.26 3.04
CA GLN A 62 11.04 11.02 3.31
C GLN A 62 11.33 9.70 4.06
N GLY A 63 10.42 8.72 3.98
CA GLY A 63 10.54 7.42 4.65
C GLY A 63 10.12 7.39 6.12
N ARG A 64 9.60 8.50 6.69
CA ARG A 64 9.17 8.55 8.10
C ARG A 64 7.71 8.14 8.28
N ARG A 65 7.49 6.85 8.56
CA ARG A 65 6.15 6.23 8.66
C ARG A 65 5.35 6.64 9.89
N ASP A 66 6.04 6.78 11.03
CA ASP A 66 5.37 6.99 12.32
C ASP A 66 4.79 8.40 12.46
N VAL A 67 5.22 9.36 11.63
CA VAL A 67 4.79 10.76 11.73
C VAL A 67 3.48 11.00 10.98
N ALA A 68 3.32 10.41 9.78
CA ALA A 68 2.14 10.67 8.95
C ALA A 68 0.88 9.97 9.47
N LEU A 69 0.99 8.69 9.86
CA LEU A 69 -0.15 7.92 10.37
C LEU A 69 -0.74 8.47 11.67
N GLU A 70 0.05 9.17 12.48
CA GLU A 70 -0.42 9.77 13.72
C GLU A 70 -1.26 11.04 13.52
N GLN A 71 -1.07 11.73 12.39
CA GLN A 71 -1.70 13.03 12.11
C GLN A 71 -3.02 12.92 11.34
N TRP A 72 -3.35 11.73 10.84
CA TRP A 72 -4.49 11.51 9.97
C TRP A 72 -5.80 11.25 10.68
N TRP A 73 -6.86 11.83 10.13
CA TRP A 73 -8.25 11.59 10.47
C TRP A 73 -8.76 10.31 9.83
N ASP A 74 -9.84 9.76 10.37
CA ASP A 74 -10.43 8.49 9.92
C ASP A 74 -10.77 8.47 8.41
N PHE A 75 -11.16 9.63 7.85
CA PHE A 75 -11.41 9.77 6.42
C PHE A 75 -10.15 9.53 5.57
N GLU A 76 -9.02 10.10 5.98
CA GLU A 76 -7.73 9.94 5.30
C GLU A 76 -7.24 8.50 5.40
N LEU A 77 -7.38 7.89 6.58
CA LEU A 77 -7.09 6.47 6.79
C LEU A 77 -7.94 5.59 5.87
N GLY A 78 -9.23 5.90 5.72
CA GLY A 78 -10.14 5.19 4.82
C GLY A 78 -9.71 5.26 3.36
N ARG A 79 -9.39 6.46 2.86
CA ARG A 79 -8.93 6.66 1.48
C ARG A 79 -7.64 5.89 1.19
N ILE A 80 -6.70 5.88 2.12
CA ILE A 80 -5.40 5.20 1.95
C ILE A 80 -5.55 3.70 1.93
N ALA A 81 -6.39 3.17 2.82
CA ALA A 81 -6.72 1.75 2.79
C ALA A 81 -7.37 1.35 1.45
N GLN A 82 -8.25 2.21 0.92
CA GLN A 82 -8.87 1.98 -0.38
C GLN A 82 -7.83 2.02 -1.52
N GLU A 83 -6.91 2.99 -1.54
CA GLU A 83 -5.89 3.09 -2.59
C GLU A 83 -4.98 1.84 -2.62
N ILE A 84 -4.64 1.27 -1.46
CA ILE A 84 -3.87 0.01 -1.38
C ILE A 84 -4.65 -1.15 -2.02
N VAL A 85 -5.96 -1.23 -1.77
CA VAL A 85 -6.83 -2.26 -2.35
C VAL A 85 -6.97 -2.06 -3.86
N ASP A 86 -7.18 -0.83 -4.32
CA ASP A 86 -7.34 -0.51 -5.75
C ASP A 86 -6.07 -0.83 -6.54
N LEU A 87 -4.89 -0.53 -5.98
CA LEU A 87 -3.61 -0.92 -6.56
C LEU A 87 -3.47 -2.44 -6.64
N PHE A 88 -3.84 -3.17 -5.59
CA PHE A 88 -3.80 -4.64 -5.60
C PHE A 88 -4.70 -5.23 -6.70
N ASP A 89 -5.91 -4.72 -6.85
CA ASP A 89 -6.88 -5.18 -7.83
C ASP A 89 -6.40 -4.93 -9.26
N GLU A 90 -5.86 -3.75 -9.53
CA GLU A 90 -5.30 -3.39 -10.84
C GLU A 90 -4.04 -4.22 -11.17
N ILE A 91 -3.12 -4.42 -10.21
CA ILE A 91 -1.96 -5.31 -10.36
C ILE A 91 -2.41 -6.75 -10.68
N THR A 92 -3.44 -7.23 -9.98
CA THR A 92 -3.97 -8.59 -10.18
C THR A 92 -4.63 -8.74 -11.55
N ARG A 93 -5.39 -7.74 -11.99
CA ARG A 93 -5.98 -7.72 -13.34
C ARG A 93 -4.91 -7.79 -14.41
N ARG A 94 -3.84 -6.99 -14.32
CA ARG A 94 -2.77 -6.98 -15.32
C ARG A 94 -1.88 -8.22 -15.36
N HIS A 95 -1.81 -8.99 -14.27
CA HIS A 95 -1.17 -10.31 -14.30
C HIS A 95 -2.04 -11.42 -14.89
N SER A 96 -3.34 -11.17 -15.05
CA SER A 96 -4.29 -12.13 -15.60
C SER A 96 -4.51 -11.96 -17.11
N THR A 97 -3.93 -10.90 -17.70
CA THR A 97 -3.99 -10.54 -19.12
C THR A 97 -2.66 -10.86 -19.81
#